data_AF-A0A813SKU1-F1
#
_entry.id   AF-A0A813SKU1-F1
#
_cell.length_a   1.000
_cell.length_b   1.000
_cell.length_c   1.000
_cell.angle_alpha   90.00
_cell.angle_beta   90.00
_cell.angle_gamma   90.00
#
_symmetry.space_group_name_H-M   'P 1'
#
loop_
_entity.id
_entity.type
_entity.pdbx_description
1 polymer ?
#
loop_
_entity_poly.entity_id
_entity_poly.type
_entity_poly.pdbx_seq_one_letter_code
_entity_poly.pdbx_strand_id
1 'polypeptide(L)'
;MNKSENDIQILNDTTRPLNIFHRSIQIISRFANCICRRRSKLQHTDSSLEKLTPKDKDKKSSEHWVFDPQESFYYYWSSIVSIAVLYNTVTLIGRSAFLLLQERLLIVWLICDYLCDICYILDTLIQTRKGYLEQGLIVHDLVKLRKHYIQNPTFILDILSLLPTDFLYFIPKFYLLPSLRFNRLFRLYRFAEFSDKVETQTNHPNIFRLVSLLTTILILIHWNACFYFIISRWIGYSTDSWVYNMTAPTGTTLTTQYIYCFFWSTLVLTNIGEVPPPESDIEILFVTADFLMGVIVFATIVGNVGSIIASMNTTRADFRQKVDQVKSYMEFRKVGAELERRVITWFDYLWLQKQVTNEDDILESLPEKLRVEIAIHIHLAALRRVPIFSEAQSGLLVELVTRLKLQIFSPGDYVCKKGDIGKEMYIIKRGRLSVVSDDGTKVFVTLEEGSVFGEISILNIPGSKSGNRRTANIRSVGYSDLFCLTKQDLWEVVAEYPSARDTLLERGKAHLRKDNLLDEDAAQTAQQDQEALPNKVAEIQENIDKIETRIARIMGEYKANMNALGQRLQIIEHLAEEKHGVLIDDKHNQQNTLDLINIGTNDNNT
;
A
#
# COMPACT_ATOMS: atom_id res chain seq x y z
N MET A 1 -69.87 6.23 -29.32
CA MET A 1 -69.27 5.07 -28.62
C MET A 1 -68.45 4.25 -29.61
N ASN A 2 -67.27 4.72 -30.05
CA ASN A 2 -66.30 3.92 -30.82
C ASN A 2 -64.94 4.66 -30.98
N LYS A 3 -64.46 5.29 -29.90
CA LYS A 3 -63.13 5.95 -29.91
C LYS A 3 -62.31 5.69 -28.65
N SER A 4 -62.77 4.83 -27.74
CA SER A 4 -62.08 4.51 -26.48
C SER A 4 -61.59 3.05 -26.38
N GLU A 5 -61.92 2.18 -27.35
CA GLU A 5 -61.44 0.78 -27.35
C GLU A 5 -60.10 0.60 -28.08
N ASN A 6 -59.75 1.48 -29.03
CA ASN A 6 -58.47 1.39 -29.75
C ASN A 6 -57.26 1.87 -28.94
N ASP A 7 -57.44 2.71 -27.92
CA ASP A 7 -56.33 3.23 -27.11
C ASP A 7 -55.86 2.23 -26.03
N ILE A 8 -56.70 1.25 -25.66
CA ILE A 8 -56.35 0.19 -24.70
C ILE A 8 -55.53 -0.92 -25.37
N GLN A 9 -55.63 -1.08 -26.69
CA GLN A 9 -54.88 -2.10 -27.43
C GLN A 9 -53.43 -1.67 -27.71
N ILE A 10 -53.13 -0.36 -27.70
CA ILE A 10 -51.78 0.18 -27.94
C ILE A 10 -50.91 0.15 -26.67
N LEU A 11 -51.52 0.15 -25.47
CA LEU A 11 -50.80 0.02 -24.19
C LEU A 11 -50.39 -1.42 -23.83
N ASN A 12 -50.93 -2.43 -24.50
CA ASN A 12 -50.53 -3.84 -24.33
C ASN A 12 -49.41 -4.28 -25.27
N ASP A 13 -49.06 -3.50 -26.30
CA ASP A 13 -47.98 -3.84 -27.25
C ASP A 13 -46.60 -3.30 -26.83
N THR A 14 -46.53 -2.35 -25.89
CA THR A 14 -45.28 -1.84 -25.30
C THR A 14 -44.67 -2.74 -24.22
N THR A 15 -45.41 -3.74 -23.72
CA THR A 15 -44.89 -4.72 -22.72
C THR A 15 -44.39 -6.03 -23.36
N ARG A 16 -44.60 -6.24 -24.66
CA ARG A 16 -44.08 -7.40 -25.40
C ARG A 16 -42.54 -7.49 -25.45
N PRO A 17 -41.75 -6.42 -25.63
CA PRO A 17 -40.29 -6.54 -25.61
C PRO A 17 -39.74 -6.95 -24.23
N LEU A 18 -40.38 -6.57 -23.11
CA LEU A 18 -39.98 -7.00 -21.76
C LEU A 18 -40.24 -8.51 -21.52
N ASN A 19 -41.36 -9.05 -22.01
CA ASN A 19 -41.68 -10.47 -21.86
C ASN A 19 -40.83 -11.39 -22.75
N ILE A 20 -40.40 -10.91 -23.92
CA ILE A 20 -39.46 -11.61 -24.78
C ILE A 20 -38.07 -11.62 -24.12
N PHE A 21 -37.61 -10.47 -23.58
CA PHE A 21 -36.35 -10.39 -22.83
C PHE A 21 -36.32 -11.34 -21.61
N HIS A 22 -37.43 -11.44 -20.87
CA HIS A 22 -37.52 -12.34 -19.71
C HIS A 22 -37.46 -13.83 -20.11
N ARG A 23 -38.10 -14.22 -21.23
CA ARG A 23 -38.04 -15.60 -21.77
C ARG A 23 -36.66 -15.94 -22.33
N SER A 24 -35.98 -15.00 -22.99
CA SER A 24 -34.60 -15.17 -23.47
C SER A 24 -33.63 -15.41 -22.33
N ILE A 25 -33.76 -14.66 -21.22
CA ILE A 25 -32.96 -14.84 -20.00
C ILE A 25 -33.19 -16.22 -19.37
N GLN A 26 -34.43 -16.75 -19.38
CA GLN A 26 -34.72 -18.08 -18.85
C GLN A 26 -34.12 -19.21 -19.70
N ILE A 27 -34.10 -19.06 -21.02
CA ILE A 27 -33.53 -20.07 -21.93
C ILE A 27 -32.00 -20.08 -21.82
N ILE A 28 -31.36 -18.91 -21.76
CA ILE A 28 -29.91 -18.77 -21.58
C ILE A 28 -29.47 -19.28 -20.19
N SER A 29 -30.27 -19.02 -19.15
CA SER A 29 -30.10 -19.60 -17.80
C SER A 29 -30.09 -21.13 -17.81
N ARG A 30 -31.00 -21.76 -18.56
CA ARG A 30 -31.07 -23.23 -18.68
C ARG A 30 -29.88 -23.80 -19.45
N PHE A 31 -29.41 -23.11 -20.48
CA PHE A 31 -28.24 -23.55 -21.27
C PHE A 31 -26.94 -23.44 -20.46
N ALA A 32 -26.75 -22.36 -19.70
CA ALA A 32 -25.61 -22.17 -18.79
C ALA A 32 -25.58 -23.21 -17.65
N ASN A 33 -26.74 -23.55 -17.08
CA ASN A 33 -26.86 -24.63 -16.10
C ASN A 33 -26.48 -26.02 -16.66
N CYS A 34 -26.69 -26.24 -17.96
CA CYS A 34 -26.34 -27.49 -18.63
C CYS A 34 -24.82 -27.66 -18.79
N ILE A 35 -24.11 -26.57 -19.11
CA ILE A 35 -22.63 -26.54 -19.23
C ILE A 35 -21.97 -26.79 -17.85
N CYS A 36 -22.53 -26.25 -16.77
CA CYS A 36 -22.02 -26.44 -15.40
C CYS A 36 -22.18 -27.86 -14.84
N ARG A 37 -23.26 -28.59 -15.18
CA ARG A 37 -23.40 -30.00 -14.77
C ARG A 37 -22.24 -30.87 -15.25
N ARG A 38 -21.62 -30.51 -16.39
CA ARG A 38 -20.47 -31.21 -16.95
C ARG A 38 -19.17 -30.92 -16.19
N ARG A 39 -19.00 -29.73 -15.59
CA ARG A 39 -17.82 -29.34 -14.77
C ARG A 39 -17.83 -29.97 -13.37
N SER A 40 -19.00 -30.10 -12.74
CA SER A 40 -19.11 -30.74 -11.42
C SER A 40 -18.70 -32.22 -11.39
N LYS A 41 -18.80 -32.92 -12.54
CA LYS A 41 -18.33 -34.31 -12.67
C LYS A 41 -16.81 -34.46 -12.83
N LEU A 42 -16.09 -33.36 -13.13
CA LEU A 42 -14.64 -33.38 -13.35
C LEU A 42 -13.84 -33.02 -12.08
N GLN A 43 -14.43 -32.31 -11.11
CA GLN A 43 -13.76 -31.91 -9.86
C GLN A 43 -13.83 -32.93 -8.73
N HIS A 44 -14.59 -34.02 -8.88
CA HIS A 44 -14.80 -34.98 -7.79
C HIS A 44 -13.65 -36.00 -7.62
N THR A 45 -12.54 -35.84 -8.34
CA THR A 45 -11.42 -36.80 -8.37
C THR A 45 -10.21 -36.42 -7.52
N ASP A 46 -10.09 -35.18 -7.03
CA ASP A 46 -8.90 -34.69 -6.31
C ASP A 46 -9.24 -34.08 -4.94
N SER A 47 -9.60 -34.89 -3.93
CA SER A 47 -9.72 -34.39 -2.55
C SER A 47 -9.36 -35.48 -1.52
N SER A 48 -8.07 -35.68 -1.27
CA SER A 48 -7.58 -36.58 -0.22
C SER A 48 -6.72 -35.89 0.85
N LEU A 49 -6.62 -34.56 0.88
CA LEU A 49 -5.63 -33.89 1.75
C LEU A 49 -6.10 -32.63 2.49
N GLU A 50 -7.35 -32.59 2.95
CA GLU A 50 -7.81 -31.46 3.78
C GLU A 50 -8.74 -31.94 4.90
N LYS A 51 -8.13 -32.37 6.01
CA LYS A 51 -8.81 -32.64 7.29
C LYS A 51 -7.91 -32.17 8.41
N LEU A 52 -7.99 -30.89 8.80
CA LEU A 52 -7.54 -30.37 10.09
C LEU A 52 -7.97 -28.89 10.28
N THR A 53 -9.28 -28.61 10.26
CA THR A 53 -9.87 -27.42 10.89
C THR A 53 -11.28 -27.76 11.43
N PRO A 54 -11.72 -27.17 12.57
CA PRO A 54 -13.02 -27.47 13.16
C PRO A 54 -14.15 -26.94 12.26
N LYS A 55 -15.14 -27.80 12.00
CA LYS A 55 -16.34 -27.49 11.21
C LYS A 55 -17.25 -26.52 11.97
N ASP A 56 -17.11 -25.22 11.71
CA ASP A 56 -18.26 -24.33 11.79
C ASP A 56 -19.23 -24.70 10.68
N LYS A 57 -20.33 -25.34 11.09
CA LYS A 57 -21.47 -25.64 10.22
C LYS A 57 -22.27 -24.36 10.00
N ASP A 58 -21.69 -23.41 9.27
CA ASP A 58 -22.51 -22.38 8.64
C ASP A 58 -23.33 -23.04 7.53
N LYS A 59 -24.63 -22.75 7.57
CA LYS A 59 -25.60 -23.08 6.53
C LYS A 59 -24.94 -22.79 5.18
N LYS A 60 -24.79 -23.81 4.33
CA LYS A 60 -24.56 -23.64 2.89
C LYS A 60 -25.58 -22.63 2.38
N SER A 61 -25.20 -21.36 2.32
CA SER A 61 -25.89 -20.38 1.52
C SER A 61 -25.85 -20.95 0.10
N SER A 62 -27.00 -20.97 -0.55
CA SER A 62 -27.08 -21.23 -1.98
C SER A 62 -25.95 -20.45 -2.65
N GLU A 63 -25.04 -21.15 -3.33
CA GLU A 63 -23.95 -20.58 -4.14
C GLU A 63 -24.60 -19.72 -5.23
N HIS A 64 -24.97 -18.49 -4.87
CA HIS A 64 -25.50 -17.51 -5.79
C HIS A 64 -24.33 -17.03 -6.63
N TRP A 65 -24.47 -17.16 -7.95
CA TRP A 65 -23.47 -16.77 -8.94
C TRP A 65 -23.16 -15.27 -8.83
N VAL A 66 -22.15 -14.93 -8.04
CA VAL A 66 -21.62 -13.57 -7.86
C VAL A 66 -20.16 -13.62 -8.24
N PHE A 67 -19.73 -12.70 -9.11
CA PHE A 67 -18.34 -12.63 -9.55
C PHE A 67 -17.61 -11.61 -8.70
N ASP A 68 -16.60 -12.07 -7.97
CA ASP A 68 -15.69 -11.18 -7.26
C ASP A 68 -14.76 -10.49 -8.27
N PRO A 69 -14.69 -9.15 -8.28
CA PRO A 69 -13.71 -8.41 -9.10
C PRO A 69 -12.25 -8.83 -8.87
N GLN A 70 -11.92 -9.40 -7.70
CA GLN A 70 -10.58 -9.83 -7.32
C GLN A 70 -10.23 -11.24 -7.82
N GLU A 71 -11.21 -12.04 -8.22
CA GLU A 71 -10.95 -13.38 -8.74
C GLU A 71 -10.20 -13.36 -10.08
N SER A 72 -9.32 -14.34 -10.27
CA SER A 72 -8.57 -14.53 -11.52
C SER A 72 -9.50 -14.73 -12.72
N PHE A 73 -10.69 -15.31 -12.53
CA PHE A 73 -11.68 -15.48 -13.59
C PHE A 73 -12.12 -14.14 -14.19
N TYR A 74 -12.47 -13.15 -13.35
CA TYR A 74 -12.90 -11.84 -13.82
C TYR A 74 -11.77 -11.11 -14.55
N TYR A 75 -10.51 -11.29 -14.12
CA TYR A 75 -9.34 -10.77 -14.84
C TYR A 75 -9.26 -11.33 -16.27
N TYR A 76 -9.25 -12.66 -16.44
CA TYR A 76 -9.17 -13.27 -17.78
C TYR A 76 -10.38 -12.95 -18.65
N TRP A 77 -11.58 -12.88 -18.06
CA TRP A 77 -12.79 -12.47 -18.75
C TRP A 77 -12.69 -11.03 -19.28
N SER A 78 -12.23 -10.11 -18.43
CA SER A 78 -12.00 -8.71 -18.81
C SER A 78 -10.97 -8.58 -19.94
N SER A 79 -9.96 -9.44 -19.98
CA SER A 79 -9.01 -9.52 -21.11
C SER A 79 -9.69 -9.92 -22.42
N ILE A 80 -10.57 -10.93 -22.40
CA ILE A 80 -11.31 -11.40 -23.58
C ILE A 80 -12.23 -10.29 -24.12
N VAL A 81 -12.95 -9.60 -23.23
CA VAL A 81 -13.80 -8.47 -23.61
C VAL A 81 -12.97 -7.33 -24.19
N SER A 82 -11.80 -7.04 -23.62
CA SER A 82 -10.89 -6.00 -24.10
C SER A 82 -10.33 -6.30 -25.49
N ILE A 83 -10.05 -7.58 -25.80
CA ILE A 83 -9.66 -8.02 -27.14
C ILE A 83 -10.82 -7.81 -28.14
N ALA A 84 -12.06 -8.11 -27.75
CA ALA A 84 -13.23 -7.87 -28.59
C ALA A 84 -13.47 -6.37 -28.83
N VAL A 85 -13.23 -5.52 -27.82
CA VAL A 85 -13.29 -4.05 -27.97
C VAL A 85 -12.22 -3.57 -28.94
N LEU A 86 -10.96 -3.99 -28.75
CA LEU A 86 -9.84 -3.62 -29.63
C LEU A 86 -10.08 -4.06 -31.09
N TYR A 87 -10.61 -5.28 -31.28
CA TYR A 87 -11.03 -5.77 -32.60
C TYR A 87 -12.04 -4.83 -33.26
N ASN A 88 -13.09 -4.43 -32.54
CA ASN A 88 -14.12 -3.52 -33.06
C ASN A 88 -13.54 -2.12 -33.35
N THR A 89 -12.67 -1.60 -32.47
CA THR A 89 -12.03 -0.29 -32.65
C THR A 89 -11.17 -0.22 -33.90
N VAL A 90 -10.43 -1.28 -34.23
CA VAL A 90 -9.58 -1.31 -35.44
C VAL A 90 -10.39 -1.68 -36.69
N THR A 91 -11.20 -2.74 -36.63
CA THR A 91 -11.79 -3.30 -37.85
C THR A 91 -13.00 -2.53 -38.36
N LEU A 92 -13.80 -1.89 -37.51
CA LEU A 92 -15.01 -1.18 -37.95
C LEU A 92 -14.68 0.02 -38.86
N ILE A 93 -13.73 0.86 -38.43
CA ILE A 93 -13.32 2.03 -39.23
C ILE A 93 -12.61 1.58 -40.50
N GLY A 94 -11.69 0.60 -40.42
CA GLY A 94 -10.97 0.05 -41.57
C GLY A 94 -11.91 -0.54 -42.63
N ARG A 95 -12.93 -1.30 -42.21
CA ARG A 95 -13.93 -1.87 -43.13
C ARG A 95 -14.85 -0.79 -43.73
N SER A 96 -15.13 0.28 -43.01
CA SER A 96 -15.93 1.41 -43.52
C SER A 96 -15.17 2.26 -44.56
N ALA A 97 -13.85 2.37 -44.40
CA ALA A 97 -12.98 3.05 -45.36
C ALA A 97 -12.75 2.17 -46.61
N PHE A 98 -12.24 0.95 -46.42
CA PHE A 98 -11.86 0.05 -47.50
C PHE A 98 -12.96 -0.98 -47.80
N LEU A 99 -13.99 -0.60 -48.57
CA LEU A 99 -15.15 -1.47 -48.84
C LEU A 99 -14.79 -2.79 -49.54
N LEU A 100 -13.73 -2.81 -50.35
CA LEU A 100 -13.19 -4.04 -50.95
C LEU A 100 -12.79 -5.10 -49.91
N LEU A 101 -12.41 -4.68 -48.69
CA LEU A 101 -12.12 -5.57 -47.56
C LEU A 101 -13.38 -6.29 -47.07
N GLN A 102 -14.50 -5.56 -47.03
CA GLN A 102 -15.81 -6.06 -46.61
C GLN A 102 -16.38 -7.03 -47.65
N GLU A 103 -16.27 -6.70 -48.94
CA GLU A 103 -16.81 -7.50 -50.03
C GLU A 103 -16.10 -8.87 -50.18
N ARG A 104 -14.76 -8.90 -50.07
CA ARG A 104 -13.98 -10.14 -50.28
C ARG A 104 -14.18 -11.20 -49.20
N LEU A 105 -14.40 -10.79 -47.95
CA LEU A 105 -14.40 -11.69 -46.78
C LEU A 105 -15.66 -11.52 -45.91
N LEU A 106 -16.80 -11.15 -46.51
CA LEU A 106 -18.04 -10.83 -45.83
C LEU A 106 -18.46 -11.85 -44.75
N ILE A 107 -18.43 -13.15 -45.10
CA ILE A 107 -18.87 -14.23 -44.20
C ILE A 107 -17.97 -14.31 -42.96
N VAL A 108 -16.65 -14.22 -43.14
CA VAL A 108 -15.68 -14.29 -42.04
C VAL A 108 -15.89 -13.11 -41.09
N TRP A 109 -16.08 -11.90 -41.65
CA TRP A 109 -16.34 -10.71 -40.85
C TRP A 109 -17.64 -10.82 -40.05
N LEU A 110 -18.71 -11.31 -40.65
CA LEU A 110 -19.98 -11.52 -39.95
C LEU A 110 -19.81 -12.51 -38.77
N ILE A 111 -19.09 -13.61 -38.96
CA ILE A 111 -18.81 -14.57 -37.90
C ILE A 111 -18.07 -13.89 -36.74
N CYS A 112 -16.99 -13.16 -37.03
CA CYS A 112 -16.21 -12.46 -36.01
C CYS A 112 -17.02 -11.37 -35.29
N ASP A 113 -17.83 -10.60 -36.02
CA ASP A 113 -18.69 -9.55 -35.45
C ASP A 113 -19.71 -10.15 -34.46
N TYR A 114 -20.40 -11.23 -34.85
CA TYR A 114 -21.39 -11.87 -33.98
C TYR A 114 -20.75 -12.60 -32.79
N LEU A 115 -19.52 -13.11 -32.92
CA LEU A 115 -18.76 -13.62 -31.77
C LEU A 115 -18.44 -12.50 -30.77
N CYS A 116 -18.10 -11.30 -31.24
CA CYS A 116 -17.89 -10.14 -30.38
C CYS A 116 -19.21 -9.67 -29.72
N ASP A 117 -20.32 -9.66 -30.45
CA ASP A 117 -21.63 -9.33 -29.89
C ASP A 117 -22.05 -10.34 -28.80
N ILE A 118 -21.81 -11.65 -29.01
CA ILE A 118 -22.02 -12.68 -27.97
C ILE A 118 -21.15 -12.39 -26.74
N CYS A 119 -19.90 -12.00 -26.93
CA CYS A 119 -19.00 -11.60 -25.85
C CYS A 119 -19.56 -10.41 -25.05
N TYR A 120 -20.07 -9.37 -25.71
CA TYR A 120 -20.67 -8.20 -25.04
C TYR A 120 -21.97 -8.53 -24.30
N ILE A 121 -22.80 -9.44 -24.84
CA ILE A 121 -23.99 -9.93 -24.15
C ILE A 121 -23.59 -10.67 -22.87
N LEU A 122 -22.62 -11.59 -22.97
CA LEU A 122 -22.10 -12.31 -21.81
C LEU A 122 -21.46 -11.38 -20.77
N ASP A 123 -20.73 -10.35 -21.22
CA ASP A 123 -20.13 -9.35 -20.34
C ASP A 123 -21.21 -8.59 -19.57
N THR A 124 -22.25 -8.12 -20.26
CA THR A 124 -23.39 -7.44 -19.62
C THR A 124 -24.06 -8.33 -18.57
N LEU A 125 -24.19 -9.63 -18.83
CA LEU A 125 -24.72 -10.60 -17.84
C LEU A 125 -23.79 -10.74 -16.63
N ILE A 126 -22.48 -10.75 -16.84
CA ILE A 126 -21.48 -10.82 -15.76
C ILE A 126 -21.50 -9.53 -14.94
N GLN A 127 -21.62 -8.36 -15.58
CA GLN A 127 -21.69 -7.07 -14.90
C GLN A 127 -22.92 -6.92 -14.00
N THR A 128 -24.07 -7.50 -14.39
CA THR A 128 -25.26 -7.53 -13.49
C THR A 128 -25.06 -8.35 -12.22
N ARG A 129 -24.01 -9.18 -12.16
CA ARG A 129 -23.64 -10.08 -11.05
C ARG A 129 -22.27 -9.77 -10.46
N LYS A 130 -21.65 -8.65 -10.86
CA LYS A 130 -20.36 -8.21 -10.33
C LYS A 130 -20.56 -7.77 -8.88
N GLY A 131 -19.80 -8.37 -7.96
CA GLY A 131 -19.77 -7.98 -6.56
C GLY A 131 -19.22 -6.57 -6.39
N TYR A 132 -19.82 -5.80 -5.48
CA TYR A 132 -19.26 -4.53 -5.01
C TYR A 132 -19.02 -4.62 -3.49
N LEU A 133 -18.10 -3.80 -3.00
CA LEU A 133 -17.77 -3.72 -1.58
C LEU A 133 -18.73 -2.76 -0.88
N GLU A 134 -19.43 -3.25 0.15
CA GLU A 134 -20.24 -2.45 1.06
C GLU A 134 -19.73 -2.72 2.47
N GLN A 135 -19.25 -1.68 3.18
CA GLN A 135 -18.65 -1.82 4.51
C GLN A 135 -17.46 -2.81 4.59
N GLY A 136 -16.71 -2.96 3.50
CA GLY A 136 -15.56 -3.87 3.43
C GLY A 136 -15.91 -5.34 3.18
N LEU A 137 -17.20 -5.68 3.05
CA LEU A 137 -17.67 -7.02 2.67
C LEU A 137 -18.22 -7.01 1.25
N ILE A 138 -18.00 -8.10 0.52
CA ILE A 138 -18.57 -8.28 -0.80
C ILE A 138 -20.05 -8.58 -0.67
N VAL A 139 -20.89 -7.78 -1.33
CA VAL A 139 -22.34 -7.99 -1.33
C VAL A 139 -22.69 -9.13 -2.28
N HIS A 140 -23.31 -10.18 -1.76
CA HIS A 140 -23.74 -11.34 -2.57
C HIS A 140 -25.22 -11.29 -3.01
N ASP A 141 -25.99 -10.30 -2.56
CA ASP A 141 -27.43 -10.18 -2.88
C ASP A 141 -27.66 -9.71 -4.34
N LEU A 142 -28.18 -10.62 -5.17
CA LEU A 142 -28.43 -10.39 -6.60
C LEU A 142 -29.35 -9.18 -6.88
N VAL A 143 -30.29 -8.87 -5.99
CA VAL A 143 -31.21 -7.74 -6.19
C VAL A 143 -30.47 -6.43 -5.99
N LYS A 144 -29.61 -6.37 -4.96
CA LYS A 144 -28.75 -5.21 -4.70
C LYS A 144 -27.73 -5.01 -5.82
N LEU A 145 -27.06 -6.07 -6.27
CA LEU A 145 -26.09 -6.02 -7.36
C LEU A 145 -26.71 -5.45 -8.65
N ARG A 146 -27.89 -5.97 -9.05
CA ARG A 146 -28.57 -5.49 -10.25
C ARG A 146 -29.01 -4.04 -10.12
N LYS A 147 -29.57 -3.65 -8.97
CA LYS A 147 -30.00 -2.26 -8.73
C LYS A 147 -28.81 -1.31 -8.80
N HIS A 148 -27.69 -1.69 -8.19
CA HIS A 148 -26.44 -0.93 -8.24
C HIS A 148 -25.95 -0.77 -9.69
N TYR A 149 -25.95 -1.85 -10.48
CA TYR A 149 -25.52 -1.79 -11.88
C TYR A 149 -26.44 -0.92 -12.76
N ILE A 150 -27.77 -1.02 -12.63
CA ILE A 150 -28.72 -0.22 -13.43
C ILE A 150 -28.63 1.28 -13.10
N GLN A 151 -28.27 1.62 -11.86
CA GLN A 151 -28.08 3.00 -11.43
C GLN A 151 -26.77 3.61 -11.95
N ASN A 152 -25.79 2.78 -12.32
CA ASN A 152 -24.52 3.25 -12.84
C ASN A 152 -24.66 3.70 -14.31
N PRO A 153 -24.05 4.83 -14.72
CA PRO A 153 -24.16 5.36 -16.08
C PRO A 153 -23.53 4.43 -17.14
N THR A 154 -22.65 3.53 -16.72
CA THR A 154 -22.06 2.49 -17.57
C THR A 154 -23.10 1.53 -18.15
N PHE A 155 -24.23 1.33 -17.45
CA PHE A 155 -25.35 0.54 -17.99
C PHE A 155 -25.93 1.14 -19.28
N ILE A 156 -26.02 2.47 -19.39
CA ILE A 156 -26.53 3.12 -20.59
C ILE A 156 -25.59 2.86 -21.77
N LEU A 157 -24.28 2.96 -21.56
CA LEU A 157 -23.27 2.63 -22.57
C LEU A 157 -23.35 1.17 -23.01
N ASP A 158 -23.58 0.25 -22.06
CA ASP A 158 -23.75 -1.18 -22.36
C ASP A 158 -24.98 -1.44 -23.24
N ILE A 159 -26.11 -0.82 -22.93
CA ILE A 159 -27.33 -0.95 -23.75
C ILE A 159 -27.14 -0.34 -25.14
N LEU A 160 -26.54 0.85 -25.24
CA LEU A 160 -26.24 1.48 -26.54
C LEU A 160 -25.31 0.62 -27.40
N SER A 161 -24.32 -0.04 -26.78
CA SER A 161 -23.40 -0.96 -27.46
C SER A 161 -24.06 -2.21 -28.03
N LEU A 162 -25.19 -2.64 -27.44
CA LEU A 162 -25.92 -3.85 -27.81
C LEU A 162 -27.13 -3.59 -28.72
N LEU A 163 -27.38 -2.34 -29.11
CA LEU A 163 -28.48 -2.03 -30.03
C LEU A 163 -28.29 -2.82 -31.35
N PRO A 164 -29.30 -3.60 -31.79
CA PRO A 164 -29.19 -4.46 -32.96
C PRO A 164 -29.41 -3.66 -34.25
N THR A 165 -28.53 -2.67 -34.49
CA THR A 165 -28.53 -1.85 -35.71
C THR A 165 -28.28 -2.68 -36.98
N ASP A 166 -27.78 -3.91 -36.82
CA ASP A 166 -27.51 -4.87 -37.88
C ASP A 166 -28.76 -5.36 -38.60
N PHE A 167 -29.95 -5.23 -37.99
CA PHE A 167 -31.20 -5.54 -38.69
C PHE A 167 -31.39 -4.69 -39.96
N LEU A 168 -30.72 -3.53 -40.05
CA LEU A 168 -30.72 -2.72 -41.26
C LEU A 168 -29.98 -3.37 -42.43
N TYR A 169 -29.13 -4.39 -42.20
CA TYR A 169 -28.50 -5.16 -43.28
C TYR A 169 -29.49 -5.93 -44.16
N PHE A 170 -30.72 -6.20 -43.67
CA PHE A 170 -31.77 -6.83 -44.48
C PHE A 170 -32.27 -5.93 -45.62
N ILE A 171 -31.98 -4.63 -45.55
CA ILE A 171 -32.31 -3.69 -46.63
C ILE A 171 -31.18 -3.76 -47.68
N PRO A 172 -31.47 -4.05 -48.96
CA PRO A 172 -30.45 -4.25 -50.01
C PRO A 172 -29.52 -3.06 -50.27
N LYS A 173 -29.86 -1.86 -49.81
CA LYS A 173 -28.98 -0.67 -49.89
C LYS A 173 -27.91 -0.64 -48.80
N PHE A 174 -28.14 -1.33 -47.68
CA PHE A 174 -27.32 -1.19 -46.47
C PHE A 174 -26.49 -2.44 -46.15
N TYR A 175 -26.65 -3.55 -46.88
CA TYR A 175 -25.99 -4.83 -46.62
C TYR A 175 -24.44 -4.79 -46.60
N LEU A 176 -23.83 -3.75 -47.19
CA LEU A 176 -22.37 -3.54 -47.24
C LEU A 176 -21.90 -2.32 -46.44
N LEU A 177 -22.70 -1.77 -45.52
CA LEU A 177 -22.29 -0.61 -44.70
C LEU A 177 -21.87 -1.01 -43.27
N PRO A 178 -20.58 -1.32 -43.01
CA PRO A 178 -20.03 -1.50 -41.66
C PRO A 178 -20.35 -0.35 -40.69
N SER A 179 -20.59 0.85 -41.21
CA SER A 179 -20.90 2.07 -40.45
C SER A 179 -22.09 1.91 -39.49
N LEU A 180 -23.02 0.99 -39.77
CA LEU A 180 -24.16 0.71 -38.91
C LEU A 180 -23.77 0.10 -37.57
N ARG A 181 -22.57 -0.50 -37.46
CA ARG A 181 -22.04 -1.15 -36.25
C ARG A 181 -21.23 -0.23 -35.33
N PHE A 182 -21.14 1.07 -35.61
CA PHE A 182 -20.35 1.99 -34.79
C PHE A 182 -20.84 2.13 -33.34
N ASN A 183 -22.09 1.77 -33.06
CA ASN A 183 -22.62 1.71 -31.69
C ASN A 183 -21.80 0.78 -30.77
N ARG A 184 -21.09 -0.22 -31.31
CA ARG A 184 -20.23 -1.13 -30.53
C ARG A 184 -19.02 -0.43 -29.89
N LEU A 185 -18.66 0.77 -30.38
CA LEU A 185 -17.58 1.58 -29.82
C LEU A 185 -17.93 2.23 -28.48
N PHE A 186 -19.21 2.30 -28.09
CA PHE A 186 -19.60 2.76 -26.75
C PHE A 186 -19.04 1.86 -25.63
N ARG A 187 -18.56 0.65 -25.96
CA ARG A 187 -17.90 -0.27 -25.04
C ARG A 187 -16.42 0.05 -24.75
N LEU A 188 -15.85 1.11 -25.36
CA LEU A 188 -14.44 1.52 -25.15
C LEU A 188 -14.07 1.70 -23.66
N TYR A 189 -15.02 2.10 -22.82
CA TYR A 189 -14.80 2.26 -21.38
C TYR A 189 -14.36 0.95 -20.69
N ARG A 190 -14.76 -0.23 -21.21
CA ARG A 190 -14.34 -1.54 -20.64
C ARG A 190 -12.86 -1.81 -20.86
N PHE A 191 -12.31 -1.35 -21.99
CA PHE A 191 -10.87 -1.43 -22.24
C PHE A 191 -10.10 -0.53 -21.27
N ALA A 192 -10.61 0.66 -20.96
CA ALA A 192 -10.02 1.54 -19.96
C ALA A 192 -10.01 0.90 -18.55
N GLU A 193 -11.15 0.34 -18.10
CA GLU A 193 -11.24 -0.39 -16.82
C GLU A 193 -10.25 -1.57 -16.76
N PHE A 194 -10.10 -2.30 -17.87
CA PHE A 194 -9.12 -3.37 -17.98
C PHE A 194 -7.68 -2.86 -17.91
N SER A 195 -7.37 -1.77 -18.62
CA SER A 195 -6.04 -1.18 -18.64
C SER A 195 -5.59 -0.77 -17.24
N ASP A 196 -6.45 -0.09 -16.48
CA ASP A 196 -6.18 0.31 -15.09
C ASP A 196 -5.92 -0.91 -14.20
N LYS A 197 -6.69 -1.98 -14.40
CA LYS A 197 -6.52 -3.23 -13.64
C LYS A 197 -5.22 -3.95 -14.00
N VAL A 198 -4.83 -4.02 -15.27
CA VAL A 198 -3.56 -4.64 -15.67
C VAL A 198 -2.38 -3.84 -15.15
N GLU A 199 -2.46 -2.51 -15.19
CA GLU A 199 -1.41 -1.62 -14.71
C GLU A 199 -1.13 -1.81 -13.21
N THR A 200 -2.17 -1.99 -12.40
CA THR A 200 -2.03 -2.20 -10.95
C THR A 200 -1.58 -3.62 -10.56
N GLN A 201 -1.87 -4.62 -11.40
CA GLN A 201 -1.58 -6.02 -11.09
C GLN A 201 -0.29 -6.56 -11.74
N THR A 202 0.28 -5.85 -12.70
CA THR A 202 1.52 -6.28 -13.36
C THR A 202 2.76 -5.96 -12.54
N ASN A 203 3.75 -6.85 -12.55
CA ASN A 203 5.06 -6.62 -11.94
C ASN A 203 5.87 -5.52 -12.65
N HIS A 204 5.50 -5.20 -13.90
CA HIS A 204 6.22 -4.25 -14.74
C HIS A 204 5.26 -3.20 -15.36
N PRO A 205 4.74 -2.26 -14.54
CA PRO A 205 3.75 -1.27 -14.99
C PRO A 205 4.28 -0.36 -16.10
N ASN A 206 5.56 0.01 -16.06
CA ASN A 206 6.16 0.89 -17.07
C ASN A 206 6.21 0.25 -18.47
N ILE A 207 6.42 -1.07 -18.58
CA ILE A 207 6.38 -1.78 -19.87
C ILE A 207 4.96 -1.79 -20.41
N PHE A 208 3.98 -2.06 -19.55
CA PHE A 208 2.58 -2.05 -19.94
C PHE A 208 2.13 -0.65 -20.42
N ARG A 209 2.49 0.41 -19.68
CA ARG A 209 2.24 1.81 -20.08
C ARG A 209 2.84 2.13 -21.46
N LEU A 210 4.07 1.68 -21.73
CA LEU A 210 4.71 1.88 -23.02
C LEU A 210 3.97 1.16 -24.15
N VAL A 211 3.61 -0.11 -23.96
CA VAL A 211 2.87 -0.90 -24.97
C VAL A 211 1.47 -0.33 -25.20
N SER A 212 0.77 0.09 -24.15
CA SER A 212 -0.55 0.72 -24.23
C SER A 212 -0.48 2.05 -24.98
N LEU A 213 0.53 2.88 -24.70
CA LEU A 213 0.78 4.13 -25.42
C LEU A 213 1.06 3.87 -26.91
N LEU A 214 1.97 2.95 -27.24
CA LEU A 214 2.28 2.58 -28.63
C LEU A 214 1.05 2.05 -29.37
N THR A 215 0.25 1.21 -28.72
CA THR A 215 -1.00 0.69 -29.30
C THR A 215 -1.99 1.82 -29.57
N THR A 216 -2.14 2.77 -28.64
CA THR A 216 -3.01 3.94 -28.81
C THR A 216 -2.56 4.80 -29.99
N ILE A 217 -1.25 5.04 -30.15
CA ILE A 217 -0.69 5.78 -31.29
C ILE A 217 -1.01 5.09 -32.62
N LEU A 218 -0.78 3.78 -32.70
CA LEU A 218 -1.07 3.01 -33.91
C LEU A 218 -2.57 3.05 -34.28
N ILE A 219 -3.46 3.03 -33.29
CA ILE A 219 -4.91 3.17 -33.49
C ILE A 219 -5.23 4.57 -34.02
N LEU A 220 -4.66 5.64 -33.45
CA LEU A 220 -4.90 7.01 -33.93
C LEU A 220 -4.45 7.20 -35.39
N ILE A 221 -3.24 6.72 -35.73
CA ILE A 221 -2.73 6.75 -37.11
C ILE A 221 -3.64 5.93 -38.04
N HIS A 222 -4.09 4.75 -37.61
CA HIS A 222 -5.00 3.92 -38.38
C HIS A 222 -6.34 4.63 -38.65
N TRP A 223 -6.93 5.26 -37.63
CA TRP A 223 -8.19 5.99 -37.75
C TRP A 223 -8.05 7.19 -38.69
N ASN A 224 -6.99 7.96 -38.56
CA ASN A 224 -6.76 9.11 -39.43
C ASN A 224 -6.47 8.69 -40.89
N ALA A 225 -5.70 7.62 -41.11
CA ALA A 225 -5.53 7.01 -42.43
C ALA A 225 -6.86 6.60 -43.07
N CYS A 226 -7.77 6.03 -42.28
CA CYS A 226 -9.10 5.67 -42.75
C CYS A 226 -9.96 6.90 -43.06
N PHE A 227 -9.90 7.97 -42.26
CA PHE A 227 -10.59 9.23 -42.55
C PHE A 227 -10.08 9.88 -43.84
N TYR A 228 -8.77 9.96 -44.03
CA TYR A 228 -8.16 10.44 -45.28
C TYR A 228 -8.70 9.69 -46.50
N PHE A 229 -8.76 8.36 -46.45
CA PHE A 229 -9.28 7.54 -47.54
C PHE A 229 -10.80 7.73 -47.75
N ILE A 230 -11.58 7.87 -46.67
CA ILE A 230 -13.03 8.13 -46.76
C ILE A 230 -13.31 9.49 -47.42
N ILE A 231 -12.58 10.54 -47.03
CA ILE A 231 -12.71 11.88 -47.60
C ILE A 231 -12.28 11.88 -49.07
N SER A 232 -11.15 11.25 -49.38
CA SER A 232 -10.67 11.04 -50.75
C SER A 232 -11.73 10.37 -51.64
N ARG A 233 -12.44 9.35 -51.12
CA ARG A 233 -13.54 8.70 -51.83
C ARG A 233 -14.75 9.61 -52.01
N TRP A 234 -15.03 10.48 -51.03
CA TRP A 234 -16.20 11.36 -51.06
C TRP A 234 -16.04 12.51 -52.06
N ILE A 235 -14.82 13.05 -52.20
CA ILE A 235 -14.46 14.05 -53.21
C ILE A 235 -14.39 13.40 -54.61
N GLY A 236 -13.81 12.20 -54.67
CA GLY A 236 -13.63 11.41 -55.88
C GLY A 236 -12.15 11.14 -56.13
N TYR A 237 -11.79 9.90 -56.47
CA TYR A 237 -10.38 9.55 -56.61
C TYR A 237 -9.70 10.29 -57.77
N SER A 238 -8.42 10.65 -57.58
CA SER A 238 -7.57 11.26 -58.61
C SER A 238 -8.14 12.56 -59.22
N THR A 239 -8.97 13.31 -58.48
CA THR A 239 -9.49 14.63 -58.90
C THR A 239 -8.42 15.71 -58.89
N ASP A 240 -7.52 15.64 -57.92
CA ASP A 240 -6.49 16.63 -57.61
C ASP A 240 -5.21 15.92 -57.08
N SER A 241 -4.22 16.72 -56.69
CA SER A 241 -2.93 16.21 -56.21
C SER A 241 -2.94 15.70 -54.76
N TRP A 242 -3.95 16.05 -53.96
CA TRP A 242 -4.05 15.69 -52.54
C TRP A 242 -4.81 14.38 -52.31
N VAL A 243 -5.90 14.18 -53.04
CA VAL A 243 -6.74 13.00 -52.98
C VAL A 243 -5.98 11.76 -53.43
N TYR A 244 -6.29 10.61 -52.81
CA TYR A 244 -5.66 9.34 -53.16
C TYR A 244 -5.70 9.05 -54.68
N ASN A 245 -4.53 8.86 -55.28
CA ASN A 245 -4.41 8.63 -56.71
C ASN A 245 -4.55 7.14 -57.08
N MET A 246 -5.70 6.78 -57.64
CA MET A 246 -6.01 5.42 -58.11
C MET A 246 -5.35 5.06 -59.45
N THR A 247 -4.91 6.06 -60.23
CA THR A 247 -4.35 5.89 -61.60
C THR A 247 -2.84 5.63 -61.62
N ALA A 248 -2.14 5.88 -60.52
CA ALA A 248 -0.73 5.52 -60.38
C ALA A 248 -0.57 3.99 -60.40
N PRO A 249 0.58 3.44 -60.86
CA PRO A 249 0.85 2.00 -60.84
C PRO A 249 0.82 1.39 -59.43
N THR A 250 0.89 2.23 -58.39
CA THR A 250 0.74 1.91 -56.98
C THR A 250 -0.73 1.88 -56.49
N GLY A 251 -1.72 2.29 -57.29
CA GLY A 251 -3.11 2.53 -56.85
C GLY A 251 -4.05 1.33 -56.83
N THR A 252 -3.65 0.16 -57.37
CA THR A 252 -4.63 -0.89 -57.76
C THR A 252 -4.96 -1.91 -56.67
N THR A 253 -4.07 -2.16 -55.70
CA THR A 253 -4.29 -3.19 -54.68
C THR A 253 -4.70 -2.60 -53.33
N LEU A 254 -5.58 -3.30 -52.62
CA LEU A 254 -6.04 -2.91 -51.27
C LEU A 254 -4.87 -2.70 -50.30
N THR A 255 -3.85 -3.55 -50.39
CA THR A 255 -2.65 -3.44 -49.56
C THR A 255 -1.90 -2.14 -49.83
N THR A 256 -1.71 -1.76 -51.09
CA THR A 256 -1.02 -0.52 -51.43
C THR A 256 -1.84 0.72 -51.04
N GLN A 257 -3.17 0.66 -51.19
CA GLN A 257 -4.08 1.71 -50.71
C GLN A 257 -3.92 1.95 -49.21
N TYR A 258 -4.00 0.88 -48.40
CA TYR A 258 -3.84 0.99 -46.96
C TYR A 258 -2.45 1.50 -46.55
N ILE A 259 -1.39 0.92 -47.11
CA ILE A 259 0.00 1.30 -46.77
C ILE A 259 0.24 2.79 -47.06
N TYR A 260 -0.21 3.28 -48.22
CA TYR A 260 -0.06 4.69 -48.56
C TYR A 260 -0.84 5.61 -47.61
N CYS A 261 -2.11 5.30 -47.32
CA CYS A 261 -2.91 6.11 -46.40
C CYS A 261 -2.33 6.12 -44.98
N PHE A 262 -1.80 4.97 -44.53
CA PHE A 262 -1.13 4.86 -43.25
C PHE A 262 0.17 5.67 -43.21
N PHE A 263 0.95 5.63 -44.29
CA PHE A 263 2.14 6.45 -44.45
C PHE A 263 1.82 7.95 -44.43
N TRP A 264 0.85 8.39 -45.24
CA TRP A 264 0.36 9.77 -45.27
C TRP A 264 -0.08 10.24 -43.88
N SER A 265 -0.92 9.46 -43.20
CA SER A 265 -1.39 9.79 -41.85
C SER A 265 -0.25 9.85 -40.83
N THR A 266 0.78 9.01 -40.97
CA THR A 266 1.94 9.05 -40.08
C THR A 266 2.68 10.36 -40.26
N LEU A 267 2.92 10.79 -41.50
CA LEU A 267 3.60 12.05 -41.79
C LEU A 267 2.88 13.27 -41.19
N VAL A 268 1.54 13.34 -41.33
CA VAL A 268 0.74 14.45 -40.80
C VAL A 268 0.71 14.45 -39.28
N LEU A 269 0.37 13.31 -38.64
CA LEU A 269 0.25 13.25 -37.18
C LEU A 269 1.58 13.41 -36.44
N THR A 270 2.70 13.03 -37.06
CA THR A 270 4.04 13.25 -36.51
C THR A 270 4.64 14.60 -36.86
N ASN A 271 3.98 15.40 -37.73
CA ASN A 271 4.49 16.66 -38.25
C ASN A 271 5.89 16.55 -38.92
N ILE A 272 6.22 15.40 -39.53
CA ILE A 272 7.53 15.17 -40.17
C ILE A 272 7.49 15.49 -41.67
N GLY A 273 6.40 15.16 -42.35
CA GLY A 273 6.41 15.02 -43.81
C GLY A 273 5.87 16.19 -44.60
N GLU A 274 6.46 16.36 -45.78
CA GLU A 274 5.86 17.11 -46.89
C GLU A 274 4.72 16.27 -47.48
N VAL A 275 3.49 16.70 -47.25
CA VAL A 275 2.30 16.14 -47.89
C VAL A 275 1.86 17.03 -49.05
N PRO A 276 1.21 16.48 -50.10
CA PRO A 276 0.67 17.29 -51.17
C PRO A 276 -0.22 18.41 -50.61
N PRO A 277 -0.18 19.63 -51.19
CA PRO A 277 -1.00 20.73 -50.71
C PRO A 277 -2.49 20.44 -50.98
N PRO A 278 -3.38 20.74 -50.02
CA PRO A 278 -4.82 20.68 -50.28
C PRO A 278 -5.23 21.76 -51.30
N GLU A 279 -6.15 21.41 -52.19
CA GLU A 279 -6.65 22.30 -53.26
C GLU A 279 -8.08 22.79 -52.99
N SER A 280 -8.89 22.01 -52.25
CA SER A 280 -10.28 22.34 -51.93
C SER A 280 -10.47 22.89 -50.51
N ASP A 281 -11.47 23.75 -50.29
CA ASP A 281 -11.81 24.32 -48.98
C ASP A 281 -12.01 23.24 -47.90
N ILE A 282 -12.62 22.12 -48.27
CA ILE A 282 -12.86 20.99 -47.35
C ILE A 282 -11.56 20.27 -46.97
N GLU A 283 -10.62 20.16 -47.90
CA GLU A 283 -9.31 19.55 -47.68
C GLU A 283 -8.46 20.45 -46.80
N ILE A 284 -8.47 21.77 -47.06
CA ILE A 284 -7.79 22.77 -46.22
C ILE A 284 -8.31 22.69 -44.79
N LEU A 285 -9.63 22.64 -44.59
CA LEU A 285 -10.23 22.50 -43.26
C LEU A 285 -9.78 21.20 -42.57
N PHE A 286 -9.84 20.08 -43.28
CA PHE A 286 -9.45 18.77 -42.74
C PHE A 286 -7.96 18.72 -42.37
N VAL A 287 -7.08 19.13 -43.28
CA VAL A 287 -5.63 19.17 -43.05
C VAL A 287 -5.28 20.12 -41.90
N THR A 288 -5.93 21.29 -41.81
CA THR A 288 -5.73 22.22 -40.69
C THR A 288 -6.13 21.60 -39.35
N ALA A 289 -7.27 20.91 -39.30
CA ALA A 289 -7.72 20.22 -38.10
C ALA A 289 -6.79 19.05 -37.73
N ASP A 290 -6.29 18.31 -38.71
CA ASP A 290 -5.39 17.18 -38.51
C ASP A 290 -4.00 17.63 -38.04
N PHE A 291 -3.48 18.75 -38.56
CA PHE A 291 -2.26 19.36 -38.03
C PHE A 291 -2.42 19.81 -36.58
N LEU A 292 -3.53 20.46 -36.22
CA LEU A 292 -3.79 20.86 -34.84
C LEU A 292 -3.89 19.64 -33.91
N MET A 293 -4.60 18.59 -34.35
CA MET A 293 -4.69 17.32 -33.62
C MET A 293 -3.32 16.66 -33.49
N GLY A 294 -2.53 16.62 -34.57
CA GLY A 294 -1.19 16.06 -34.61
C GLY A 294 -0.24 16.72 -33.63
N VAL A 295 -0.25 18.05 -33.53
CA VAL A 295 0.54 18.79 -32.52
C VAL A 295 0.17 18.37 -31.09
N ILE A 296 -1.12 18.24 -30.78
CA ILE A 296 -1.60 17.83 -29.45
C ILE A 296 -1.20 16.37 -29.15
N VAL A 297 -1.41 15.47 -30.11
CA VAL A 297 -1.05 14.05 -30.00
C VAL A 297 0.46 13.90 -29.80
N PHE A 298 1.28 14.53 -30.64
CA PHE A 298 2.72 14.47 -30.55
C PHE A 298 3.25 15.02 -29.22
N ALA A 299 2.75 16.16 -28.76
CA ALA A 299 3.12 16.73 -27.45
C ALA A 299 2.78 15.76 -26.30
N THR A 300 1.62 15.11 -26.36
CA THR A 300 1.19 14.12 -25.35
C THR A 300 2.10 12.89 -25.35
N ILE A 301 2.50 12.40 -26.53
CA ILE A 301 3.40 11.25 -26.66
C ILE A 301 4.77 11.56 -26.04
N VAL A 302 5.38 12.69 -26.42
CA VAL A 302 6.69 13.09 -25.88
C VAL A 302 6.62 13.29 -24.37
N GLY A 303 5.56 13.89 -23.85
CA GLY A 303 5.33 14.06 -22.41
C GLY A 303 5.20 12.72 -21.67
N ASN A 304 4.38 11.80 -22.19
CA ASN A 304 4.16 10.49 -21.57
C ASN A 304 5.41 9.60 -21.61
N VAL A 305 6.10 9.53 -22.75
CA VAL A 305 7.36 8.80 -22.88
C VAL A 305 8.42 9.38 -21.95
N GLY A 306 8.52 10.72 -21.88
CA GLY A 306 9.42 11.41 -20.96
C GLY A 306 9.14 11.08 -19.49
N SER A 307 7.87 11.09 -19.08
CA SER A 307 7.44 10.70 -17.74
C SER A 307 7.77 9.24 -17.40
N ILE A 308 7.55 8.32 -18.34
CA ILE A 308 7.91 6.91 -18.17
C ILE A 308 9.43 6.75 -17.98
N ILE A 309 10.24 7.42 -18.80
CA ILE A 309 11.71 7.39 -18.69
C ILE A 309 12.18 7.98 -17.35
N ALA A 310 11.57 9.08 -16.91
CA ALA A 310 11.87 9.69 -15.61
C ALA A 310 11.54 8.72 -14.47
N SER A 311 10.33 8.14 -14.47
CA SER A 311 9.87 7.20 -13.44
C SER A 311 10.73 5.93 -13.35
N MET A 312 11.21 5.42 -14.48
CA MET A 312 12.09 4.25 -14.53
C MET A 312 13.46 4.53 -13.91
N ASN A 313 13.91 5.78 -13.95
CA ASN A 313 15.21 6.19 -13.43
C ASN A 313 15.14 6.79 -12.02
N THR A 314 13.96 6.94 -11.41
CA THR A 314 13.77 7.59 -10.11
C THR A 314 14.68 7.00 -9.03
N THR A 315 14.67 5.68 -8.80
CA THR A 315 15.51 5.05 -7.75
C THR A 315 17.01 5.32 -7.94
N ARG A 316 17.48 5.35 -9.20
CA ARG A 316 18.88 5.64 -9.52
C ARG A 316 19.19 7.13 -9.34
N ALA A 317 18.25 7.99 -9.70
CA ALA A 317 18.37 9.44 -9.53
C ALA A 317 18.43 9.80 -8.04
N ASP A 318 17.53 9.24 -7.22
CA ASP A 318 17.48 9.47 -5.77
C ASP A 318 18.77 9.03 -5.07
N PHE A 319 19.28 7.84 -5.41
CA PHE A 319 20.55 7.35 -4.87
C PHE A 319 21.72 8.27 -5.25
N ARG A 320 21.80 8.67 -6.52
CA ARG A 320 22.83 9.61 -6.98
C ARG A 320 22.73 10.96 -6.28
N GLN A 321 21.52 11.47 -6.10
CA GLN A 321 21.28 12.72 -5.38
C GLN A 321 21.80 12.65 -3.93
N LYS A 322 21.58 11.53 -3.22
CA LYS A 322 22.15 11.32 -1.88
C LYS A 322 23.69 11.32 -1.90
N VAL A 323 24.30 10.61 -2.86
CA VAL A 323 25.77 10.57 -3.01
C VAL A 323 26.33 11.97 -3.29
N ASP A 324 25.68 12.73 -4.16
CA ASP A 324 26.11 14.07 -4.54
C ASP A 324 25.99 15.04 -3.35
N GLN A 325 24.94 14.94 -2.53
CA GLN A 325 24.83 15.70 -1.27
C GLN A 325 25.98 15.41 -0.31
N VAL A 326 26.37 14.14 -0.17
CA VAL A 326 27.51 13.76 0.69
C VAL A 326 28.83 14.30 0.13
N LYS A 327 29.04 14.25 -1.19
CA LYS A 327 30.22 14.85 -1.84
C LYS A 327 30.29 16.35 -1.59
N SER A 328 29.20 17.09 -1.81
CA SER A 328 29.15 18.53 -1.52
C SER A 328 29.42 18.84 -0.05
N TYR A 329 28.95 18.00 0.88
CA TYR A 329 29.26 18.15 2.30
C TYR A 329 30.76 17.93 2.59
N MET A 330 31.38 16.91 2.01
CA MET A 330 32.81 16.61 2.18
C MET A 330 33.69 17.73 1.61
N GLU A 331 33.31 18.26 0.44
CA GLU A 331 33.99 19.40 -0.18
C GLU A 331 33.90 20.66 0.71
N PHE A 332 32.69 20.99 1.18
CA PHE A 332 32.45 22.12 2.09
C PHE A 332 33.28 22.02 3.38
N ARG A 333 33.40 20.80 3.94
CA ARG A 333 34.18 20.52 5.15
C ARG A 333 35.67 20.27 4.90
N LYS A 334 36.12 20.29 3.64
CA LYS A 334 37.51 20.03 3.23
C LYS A 334 38.04 18.71 3.78
N VAL A 335 37.24 17.65 3.63
CA VAL A 335 37.64 16.29 4.01
C VAL A 335 38.82 15.84 3.15
N GLY A 336 39.77 15.09 3.74
CA GLY A 336 40.92 14.57 3.00
C GLY A 336 40.52 13.57 1.91
N ALA A 337 41.21 13.61 0.77
CA ALA A 337 40.90 12.81 -0.41
C ALA A 337 40.82 11.29 -0.14
N GLU A 338 41.59 10.78 0.82
CA GLU A 338 41.54 9.36 1.17
C GLU A 338 40.24 8.97 1.87
N LEU A 339 39.70 9.83 2.75
CA LEU A 339 38.42 9.56 3.39
C LEU A 339 37.27 9.72 2.39
N GLU A 340 37.33 10.72 1.51
CA GLU A 340 36.36 10.90 0.42
C GLU A 340 36.30 9.67 -0.49
N ARG A 341 37.46 9.16 -0.94
CA ARG A 341 37.54 7.94 -1.76
C ARG A 341 36.93 6.74 -1.05
N ARG A 342 37.19 6.57 0.26
CA ARG A 342 36.59 5.50 1.07
C ARG A 342 35.08 5.60 1.14
N VAL A 343 34.53 6.80 1.36
CA VAL A 343 33.08 7.04 1.42
C VAL A 343 32.42 6.74 0.08
N ILE A 344 32.98 7.20 -1.04
CA ILE A 344 32.44 6.94 -2.38
C ILE A 344 32.47 5.43 -2.68
N THR A 345 33.57 4.76 -2.37
CA THR A 345 33.71 3.30 -2.57
C THR A 345 32.69 2.50 -1.76
N TRP A 346 32.36 2.96 -0.54
CA TRP A 346 31.30 2.38 0.28
C TRP A 346 29.91 2.55 -0.37
N PHE A 347 29.59 3.74 -0.89
CA PHE A 347 28.35 3.96 -1.64
C PHE A 347 28.28 3.11 -2.92
N ASP A 348 29.38 2.97 -3.66
CA ASP A 348 29.42 2.09 -4.84
C ASP A 348 29.11 0.64 -4.48
N TYR A 349 29.67 0.15 -3.36
CA TYR A 349 29.35 -1.18 -2.84
C TYR A 349 27.87 -1.32 -2.46
N LEU A 350 27.33 -0.33 -1.75
CA LEU A 350 25.93 -0.29 -1.32
C LEU A 350 24.98 -0.38 -2.53
N TRP A 351 25.29 0.34 -3.62
CA TRP A 351 24.53 0.29 -4.87
C TRP A 351 24.61 -1.09 -5.54
N LEU A 352 25.81 -1.69 -5.61
CA LEU A 352 26.03 -2.99 -6.25
C LEU A 352 25.27 -4.14 -5.56
N GLN A 353 25.13 -4.11 -4.23
CA GLN A 353 24.38 -5.13 -3.49
C GLN A 353 22.85 -4.96 -3.60
N LYS A 354 22.35 -3.95 -4.33
CA LYS A 354 20.92 -3.57 -4.38
C LYS A 354 20.30 -3.38 -2.99
N GLN A 355 21.13 -3.02 -2.00
CA GLN A 355 20.64 -2.65 -0.68
C GLN A 355 19.90 -1.32 -0.83
N VAL A 356 18.58 -1.40 -0.79
CA VAL A 356 17.70 -0.25 -0.97
C VAL A 356 17.98 0.70 0.20
N THR A 357 18.39 1.92 -0.10
CA THR A 357 18.74 2.93 0.92
C THR A 357 17.57 3.36 1.83
N ASN A 358 16.37 2.77 1.65
CA ASN A 358 15.09 3.14 2.25
C ASN A 358 14.26 1.88 2.63
N GLU A 359 14.88 0.78 3.10
CA GLU A 359 14.10 -0.39 3.56
C GLU A 359 13.13 0.00 4.68
N ASP A 360 13.57 0.86 5.60
CA ASP A 360 12.73 1.36 6.70
C ASP A 360 11.54 2.20 6.20
N ASP A 361 11.76 3.20 5.33
CA ASP A 361 10.68 4.04 4.78
C ASP A 361 9.62 3.22 4.03
N ILE A 362 10.05 2.18 3.31
CA ILE A 362 9.14 1.29 2.57
C ILE A 362 8.33 0.45 3.55
N LEU A 363 8.98 -0.12 4.57
CA LEU A 363 8.33 -0.94 5.58
C LEU A 363 7.41 -0.14 6.52
N GLU A 364 7.65 1.16 6.70
CA GLU A 364 6.77 2.07 7.45
C GLU A 364 5.42 2.31 6.75
N SER A 365 5.36 2.18 5.41
CA SER A 365 4.10 2.29 4.68
C SER A 365 3.15 1.10 4.90
N LEU A 366 3.67 0.00 5.46
CA LEU A 366 2.92 -1.23 5.68
C LEU A 366 2.31 -1.26 7.09
N PRO A 367 1.11 -1.84 7.26
CA PRO A 367 0.60 -2.19 8.57
C PRO A 367 1.58 -3.05 9.36
N GLU A 368 1.66 -2.83 10.67
CA GLU A 368 2.62 -3.49 11.57
C GLU A 368 2.64 -5.01 11.41
N LYS A 369 1.47 -5.64 11.28
CA LYS A 369 1.35 -7.09 11.08
C LYS A 369 2.10 -7.59 9.84
N LEU A 370 1.94 -6.91 8.70
CA LEU A 370 2.62 -7.28 7.45
C LEU A 370 4.12 -7.03 7.52
N ARG A 371 4.52 -5.94 8.18
CA ARG A 371 5.94 -5.63 8.44
C ARG A 371 6.60 -6.74 9.25
N VAL A 372 5.96 -7.21 10.31
CA VAL A 372 6.44 -8.32 11.14
C VAL A 372 6.54 -9.60 10.31
N GLU A 373 5.52 -9.96 9.53
CA GLU A 373 5.54 -11.16 8.67
C GLU A 373 6.67 -11.15 7.64
N ILE A 374 6.90 -10.01 6.98
CA ILE A 374 8.00 -9.83 6.03
C ILE A 374 9.35 -9.97 6.74
N ALA A 375 9.53 -9.30 7.88
CA ALA A 375 10.76 -9.36 8.64
C ALA A 375 11.08 -10.82 9.07
N ILE A 376 10.08 -11.57 9.56
CA ILE A 376 10.21 -12.99 9.89
C ILE A 376 10.68 -13.77 8.67
N HIS A 377 10.05 -13.57 7.50
CA HIS A 377 10.39 -14.32 6.30
C HIS A 377 11.84 -14.06 5.83
N ILE A 378 12.33 -12.82 5.95
CA ILE A 378 13.67 -12.43 5.51
C ILE A 378 14.76 -12.85 6.51
N HIS A 379 14.52 -12.70 7.82
CA HIS A 379 15.57 -12.77 8.84
C HIS A 379 15.55 -14.03 9.71
N LEU A 380 14.42 -14.74 9.82
CA LEU A 380 14.30 -15.90 10.72
C LEU A 380 15.30 -17.01 10.39
N ALA A 381 15.55 -17.25 9.11
CA ALA A 381 16.51 -18.27 8.67
C ALA A 381 17.96 -17.96 9.10
N ALA A 382 18.35 -16.69 9.13
CA ALA A 382 19.67 -16.29 9.58
C ALA A 382 19.82 -16.45 11.10
N LEU A 383 18.79 -16.05 11.87
CA LEU A 383 18.78 -16.20 13.33
C LEU A 383 18.77 -17.66 13.78
N ARG A 384 18.00 -18.55 13.11
CA ARG A 384 17.97 -19.98 13.47
C ARG A 384 19.31 -20.69 13.26
N ARG A 385 20.16 -20.22 12.36
CA ARG A 385 21.51 -20.76 12.16
C ARG A 385 22.45 -20.44 13.32
N VAL A 386 22.11 -19.41 14.11
CA VAL A 386 22.91 -19.04 15.26
C VAL A 386 22.72 -20.06 16.38
N PRO A 387 23.78 -20.73 16.87
CA PRO A 387 23.67 -21.78 17.87
C PRO A 387 23.04 -21.34 19.21
N ILE A 388 22.99 -20.04 19.50
CA ILE A 388 22.40 -19.49 20.74
C ILE A 388 20.88 -19.32 20.64
N PHE A 389 20.38 -19.24 19.42
CA PHE A 389 18.97 -19.02 19.12
C PHE A 389 18.32 -20.24 18.44
N SER A 390 19.09 -21.31 18.19
CA SER A 390 18.58 -22.54 17.57
C SER A 390 17.58 -23.29 18.45
N GLU A 391 17.77 -23.27 19.77
CA GLU A 391 16.89 -23.93 20.77
C GLU A 391 15.88 -22.95 21.40
N ALA A 392 15.89 -21.68 20.96
CA ALA A 392 14.99 -20.67 21.48
C ALA A 392 13.55 -20.87 20.98
N GLN A 393 12.58 -20.45 21.81
CA GLN A 393 11.17 -20.45 21.43
C GLN A 393 10.94 -19.56 20.20
N SER A 394 10.02 -19.96 19.33
CA SER A 394 9.77 -19.22 18.08
C SER A 394 9.22 -17.81 18.33
N GLY A 395 8.51 -17.57 19.44
CA GLY A 395 8.04 -16.24 19.85
C GLY A 395 9.20 -15.26 20.06
N LEU A 396 10.24 -15.68 20.80
CA LEU A 396 11.47 -14.91 21.00
C LEU A 396 12.12 -14.50 19.67
N LEU A 397 12.22 -15.46 18.74
CA LEU A 397 12.88 -15.21 17.46
C LEU A 397 12.12 -14.18 16.63
N VAL A 398 10.79 -14.26 16.61
CA VAL A 398 9.93 -13.29 15.92
C VAL A 398 10.16 -11.89 16.47
N GLU A 399 10.20 -11.75 17.79
CA GLU A 399 10.37 -10.44 18.43
C GLU A 399 11.77 -9.86 18.20
N LEU A 400 12.82 -10.69 18.34
CA LEU A 400 14.18 -10.30 18.03
C LEU A 400 14.34 -9.84 16.57
N VAL A 401 13.73 -10.56 15.62
CA VAL A 401 13.76 -10.19 14.19
C VAL A 401 13.28 -8.77 13.95
N THR A 402 12.21 -8.33 14.64
CA THR A 402 11.65 -6.99 14.45
C THR A 402 12.55 -5.86 14.96
N ARG A 403 13.53 -6.17 15.82
CA ARG A 403 14.47 -5.21 16.41
C ARG A 403 15.86 -5.26 15.77
N LEU A 404 16.12 -6.22 14.89
CA LEU A 404 17.39 -6.33 14.18
C LEU A 404 17.55 -5.21 13.16
N LYS A 405 18.69 -4.52 13.19
CA LYS A 405 19.08 -3.53 12.18
C LYS A 405 20.26 -4.02 11.37
N LEU A 406 20.20 -3.87 10.05
CA LEU A 406 21.31 -4.23 9.18
C LEU A 406 22.36 -3.12 9.17
N GLN A 407 23.63 -3.48 9.40
CA GLN A 407 24.78 -2.58 9.31
C GLN A 407 25.85 -3.18 8.41
N ILE A 408 26.44 -2.36 7.54
CA ILE A 408 27.47 -2.77 6.57
C ILE A 408 28.81 -2.16 6.97
N PHE A 409 29.85 -3.01 7.02
CA PHE A 409 31.23 -2.59 7.29
C PHE A 409 32.11 -2.82 6.07
N SER A 410 33.04 -1.88 5.82
CA SER A 410 33.98 -1.96 4.70
C SER A 410 35.21 -2.80 5.06
N PRO A 411 35.98 -3.29 4.06
CA PRO A 411 37.23 -3.99 4.30
C PRO A 411 38.20 -3.15 5.15
N GLY A 412 38.72 -3.73 6.22
CA GLY A 412 39.66 -3.09 7.14
C GLY A 412 39.00 -2.23 8.24
N ASP A 413 37.68 -2.00 8.19
CA ASP A 413 36.99 -1.26 9.24
C ASP A 413 36.94 -2.09 10.54
N TYR A 414 37.14 -1.42 11.67
CA TYR A 414 36.97 -2.01 12.99
C TYR A 414 35.51 -1.90 13.40
N VAL A 415 34.85 -3.03 13.63
CA VAL A 415 33.48 -3.07 14.16
C VAL A 415 33.47 -2.69 15.64
N CYS A 416 34.45 -3.18 16.38
CA CYS A 416 34.69 -2.75 17.76
C CYS A 416 36.18 -2.84 18.10
N LYS A 417 36.63 -1.95 18.99
CA LYS A 417 37.98 -2.02 19.56
C LYS A 417 37.91 -2.46 21.02
N LYS A 418 38.96 -3.15 21.47
CA LYS A 418 39.14 -3.56 22.85
C LYS A 418 39.12 -2.32 23.76
N GLY A 419 38.33 -2.39 24.83
CA GLY A 419 38.14 -1.30 25.78
C GLY A 419 36.99 -0.35 25.45
N ASP A 420 36.43 -0.37 24.24
CA ASP A 420 35.23 0.42 23.92
C ASP A 420 34.01 -0.03 24.73
N ILE A 421 33.04 0.85 24.95
CA ILE A 421 31.80 0.51 25.65
C ILE A 421 30.90 -0.30 24.70
N GLY A 422 30.56 -1.53 25.07
CA GLY A 422 29.76 -2.43 24.25
C GLY A 422 28.26 -2.20 24.43
N LYS A 423 27.64 -1.43 23.54
CA LYS A 423 26.19 -1.12 23.60
C LYS A 423 25.31 -2.08 22.81
N GLU A 424 25.92 -2.89 21.95
CA GLU A 424 25.25 -3.65 20.89
C GLU A 424 25.88 -5.05 20.78
N MET A 425 25.14 -6.02 20.27
CA MET A 425 25.69 -7.29 19.78
C MET A 425 25.51 -7.38 18.27
N TYR A 426 26.34 -8.20 17.63
CA TYR A 426 26.30 -8.37 16.19
C TYR A 426 26.19 -9.85 15.81
N ILE A 427 25.41 -10.12 14.77
CA ILE A 427 25.27 -11.42 14.14
C ILE A 427 25.76 -11.31 12.70
N ILE A 428 26.69 -12.17 12.31
CA ILE A 428 27.26 -12.13 10.96
C ILE A 428 26.27 -12.74 9.98
N LYS A 429 25.64 -11.91 9.15
CA LYS A 429 24.75 -12.36 8.08
C LYS A 429 25.55 -12.82 6.87
N ARG A 430 26.48 -11.97 6.42
CA ARG A 430 27.37 -12.23 5.28
C ARG A 430 28.75 -11.64 5.54
N GLY A 431 29.79 -12.29 5.03
CA GLY A 431 31.16 -11.82 5.14
C GLY A 431 31.97 -12.49 6.25
N ARG A 432 33.18 -11.97 6.46
CA ARG A 432 34.16 -12.54 7.41
C ARG A 432 34.82 -11.46 8.22
N LEU A 433 34.92 -11.71 9.51
CA LEU A 433 35.50 -10.80 10.50
C LEU A 433 36.69 -11.48 11.15
N SER A 434 37.78 -10.75 11.37
CA SER A 434 38.95 -11.26 12.06
C SER A 434 39.11 -10.59 13.40
N VAL A 435 39.32 -11.39 14.44
CA VAL A 435 39.72 -10.94 15.77
C VAL A 435 41.22 -10.67 15.73
N VAL A 436 41.63 -9.42 15.92
CA VAL A 436 43.02 -8.98 15.77
C VAL A 436 43.63 -8.54 17.10
N SER A 437 44.95 -8.71 17.21
CA SER A 437 45.75 -8.15 18.30
C SER A 437 45.67 -6.62 18.35
N ASP A 438 46.09 -6.04 19.46
CA ASP A 438 46.08 -4.58 19.69
C ASP A 438 46.93 -3.84 18.63
N ASP A 439 47.96 -4.50 18.08
CA ASP A 439 48.80 -3.98 16.97
C ASP A 439 48.19 -4.17 15.57
N GLY A 440 47.05 -4.86 15.45
CA GLY A 440 46.35 -5.11 14.18
C GLY A 440 47.02 -6.10 13.21
N THR A 441 48.14 -6.72 13.60
CA THR A 441 48.97 -7.62 12.76
C THR A 441 48.64 -9.09 12.94
N LYS A 442 48.53 -9.58 14.19
CA LYS A 442 48.17 -10.97 14.48
C LYS A 442 46.66 -11.17 14.44
N VAL A 443 46.21 -12.18 13.69
CA VAL A 443 44.82 -12.64 13.66
C VAL A 443 44.70 -13.84 14.59
N PHE A 444 43.83 -13.76 15.60
CA PHE A 444 43.58 -14.87 16.53
C PHE A 444 42.57 -15.86 15.95
N VAL A 445 41.42 -15.36 15.50
CA VAL A 445 40.31 -16.16 14.99
C VAL A 445 39.61 -15.39 13.88
N THR A 446 39.12 -16.10 12.87
CA THR A 446 38.22 -15.54 11.86
C THR A 446 36.81 -16.06 12.13
N LEU A 447 35.87 -15.14 12.31
CA LEU A 447 34.45 -15.38 12.48
C LEU A 447 33.80 -15.42 11.10
N GLU A 448 33.01 -16.46 10.88
CA GLU A 448 32.28 -16.70 9.62
C GLU A 448 30.77 -16.45 9.81
N GLU A 449 30.02 -16.55 8.71
CA GLU A 449 28.58 -16.35 8.70
C GLU A 449 27.86 -17.23 9.74
N GLY A 450 26.87 -16.66 10.42
CA GLY A 450 26.15 -17.31 11.52
C GLY A 450 26.82 -17.20 12.90
N SER A 451 28.05 -16.69 12.97
CA SER A 451 28.71 -16.39 14.25
C SER A 451 28.11 -15.15 14.91
N VAL A 452 28.17 -15.11 16.24
CA VAL A 452 27.75 -13.97 17.06
C VAL A 452 28.91 -13.47 17.87
N PHE A 453 28.97 -12.15 18.05
CA PHE A 453 29.95 -11.51 18.92
C PHE A 453 29.39 -10.26 19.58
N GLY A 454 30.03 -9.86 20.68
CA GLY A 454 29.63 -8.69 21.45
C GLY A 454 28.50 -8.96 22.45
N GLU A 455 28.10 -10.22 22.61
CA GLU A 455 27.12 -10.72 23.57
C GLU A 455 27.55 -10.50 25.02
N ILE A 456 28.85 -10.59 25.33
CA ILE A 456 29.36 -10.50 26.70
C ILE A 456 29.17 -9.10 27.28
N SER A 457 29.44 -8.05 26.50
CA SER A 457 29.38 -6.66 26.99
C SER A 457 27.95 -6.24 27.34
N ILE A 458 26.94 -6.78 26.67
CA ILE A 458 25.55 -6.38 26.88
C ILE A 458 24.86 -7.14 28.02
N LEU A 459 25.36 -8.33 28.39
CA LEU A 459 24.74 -9.22 29.39
C LEU A 459 24.98 -8.83 30.86
N ASN A 460 25.70 -7.73 31.15
CA ASN A 460 25.91 -7.20 32.52
C ASN A 460 26.29 -8.30 33.54
N ILE A 461 27.16 -9.23 33.17
CA ILE A 461 27.48 -10.39 34.01
C ILE A 461 28.24 -9.92 35.26
N PRO A 462 27.72 -10.19 36.46
CA PRO A 462 28.41 -9.83 37.70
C PRO A 462 29.75 -10.59 37.83
N GLY A 463 30.79 -9.92 38.32
CA GLY A 463 32.15 -10.47 38.41
C GLY A 463 32.95 -10.45 37.10
N SER A 464 32.42 -9.85 36.02
CA SER A 464 33.19 -9.64 34.78
C SER A 464 34.29 -8.59 34.99
N LYS A 465 35.57 -8.99 34.82
CA LYS A 465 36.73 -8.09 34.93
C LYS A 465 36.71 -6.96 33.89
N SER A 466 36.06 -7.19 32.75
CA SER A 466 35.91 -6.17 31.68
C SER A 466 34.59 -5.41 31.74
N GLY A 467 33.66 -5.78 32.63
CA GLY A 467 32.37 -5.12 32.77
C GLY A 467 31.64 -4.95 31.43
N ASN A 468 31.21 -3.72 31.14
CA ASN A 468 30.53 -3.34 29.89
C ASN A 468 31.50 -2.92 28.76
N ARG A 469 32.79 -3.31 28.83
CA ARG A 469 33.77 -3.01 27.78
C ARG A 469 33.96 -4.19 26.83
N ARG A 470 34.36 -3.89 25.60
CA ARG A 470 34.72 -4.87 24.58
C ARG A 470 36.04 -5.55 24.94
N THR A 471 36.08 -6.87 24.80
CA THR A 471 37.25 -7.69 25.19
C THR A 471 38.28 -7.85 24.08
N ALA A 472 37.90 -7.61 22.82
CA ALA A 472 38.76 -7.82 21.65
C ALA A 472 38.54 -6.79 20.54
N ASN A 473 39.54 -6.64 19.67
CA ASN A 473 39.44 -5.87 18.44
C ASN A 473 38.90 -6.77 17.32
N ILE A 474 37.82 -6.33 16.66
CA ILE A 474 37.20 -7.08 15.57
C ILE A 474 37.23 -6.21 14.32
N ARG A 475 37.87 -6.72 13.26
CA ARG A 475 38.07 -6.03 12.00
C ARG A 475 37.42 -6.80 10.86
N SER A 476 36.72 -6.10 9.98
CA SER A 476 36.15 -6.70 8.76
C SER A 476 37.26 -7.03 7.76
N VAL A 477 37.26 -8.25 7.23
CA VAL A 477 38.24 -8.67 6.21
C VAL A 477 37.84 -8.15 4.83
N GLY A 478 36.55 -8.24 4.52
CA GLY A 478 35.94 -7.72 3.30
C GLY A 478 34.78 -6.80 3.63
N TYR A 479 33.85 -6.66 2.71
CA TYR A 479 32.54 -6.12 3.05
C TYR A 479 31.76 -7.15 3.85
N SER A 480 31.21 -6.74 4.99
CA SER A 480 30.45 -7.62 5.88
C SER A 480 29.11 -7.00 6.23
N ASP A 481 28.06 -7.82 6.16
CA ASP A 481 26.69 -7.47 6.53
C ASP A 481 26.41 -8.05 7.91
N LEU A 482 26.16 -7.18 8.89
CA LEU A 482 25.93 -7.55 10.28
C LEU A 482 24.53 -7.16 10.70
N PHE A 483 23.82 -8.05 11.39
CA PHE A 483 22.65 -7.65 12.15
C PHE A 483 23.11 -7.11 13.50
N CYS A 484 22.74 -5.88 13.79
CA CYS A 484 22.95 -5.21 15.07
C CYS A 484 21.70 -5.33 15.92
N LEU A 485 21.88 -5.72 17.19
CA LEU A 485 20.85 -5.69 18.22
C LEU A 485 21.36 -4.86 19.40
N THR A 486 20.58 -3.88 19.84
CA THR A 486 20.98 -3.03 20.96
C THR A 486 20.80 -3.75 22.29
N LYS A 487 21.56 -3.34 23.30
CA LYS A 487 21.42 -3.84 24.67
C LYS A 487 20.00 -3.65 25.18
N GLN A 488 19.39 -2.49 24.95
CA GLN A 488 18.04 -2.19 25.42
C GLN A 488 17.03 -3.14 24.78
N ASP A 489 17.05 -3.26 23.45
CA ASP A 489 16.13 -4.15 22.73
C ASP A 489 16.29 -5.61 23.19
N LEU A 490 17.53 -6.08 23.40
CA LEU A 490 17.74 -7.45 23.90
C LEU A 490 17.13 -7.63 25.31
N TRP A 491 17.37 -6.69 26.23
CA TRP A 491 16.87 -6.83 27.61
C TRP A 491 15.35 -6.72 27.71
N GLU A 492 14.71 -5.90 26.88
CA GLU A 492 13.25 -5.83 26.76
C GLU A 492 12.69 -7.21 26.36
N VAL A 493 13.22 -7.79 25.29
CA VAL A 493 12.75 -9.08 24.79
C VAL A 493 13.06 -10.21 25.77
N VAL A 494 14.29 -10.25 26.31
CA VAL A 494 14.74 -11.32 27.20
C VAL A 494 14.05 -11.27 28.58
N ALA A 495 13.49 -10.12 28.97
CA ALA A 495 12.66 -10.02 30.18
C ALA A 495 11.37 -10.85 30.07
N GLU A 496 10.80 -10.98 28.87
CA GLU A 496 9.59 -11.78 28.62
C GLU A 496 9.89 -13.29 28.52
N TYR A 497 11.11 -13.66 28.15
CA TYR A 497 11.54 -15.06 27.95
C TYR A 497 12.69 -15.46 28.90
N PRO A 498 12.39 -15.75 30.18
CA PRO A 498 13.42 -16.03 31.20
C PRO A 498 14.27 -17.26 30.89
N SER A 499 13.74 -18.30 30.23
CA SER A 499 14.53 -19.47 29.85
C SER A 499 15.65 -19.12 28.87
N ALA A 500 15.37 -18.22 27.91
CA ALA A 500 16.35 -17.76 26.93
C ALA A 500 17.39 -16.84 27.59
N ARG A 501 16.96 -16.00 28.54
CA ARG A 501 17.86 -15.19 29.38
C ARG A 501 18.92 -16.06 30.05
N ASP A 502 18.47 -17.12 30.71
CA ASP A 502 19.35 -17.95 31.53
C ASP A 502 20.35 -18.70 30.63
N THR A 503 19.91 -19.21 29.48
CA THR A 503 20.83 -19.81 28.48
C THR A 503 21.85 -18.80 27.94
N LEU A 504 21.44 -17.57 27.65
CA LEU A 504 22.33 -16.49 27.22
C LEU A 504 23.37 -16.15 28.30
N LEU A 505 22.95 -16.03 29.55
CA LEU A 505 23.81 -15.75 30.70
C LEU A 505 24.79 -16.89 30.97
N GLU A 506 24.35 -18.15 30.93
CA GLU A 506 25.24 -19.30 31.11
C GLU A 506 26.32 -19.38 30.05
N ARG A 507 25.96 -19.18 28.77
CA ARG A 507 26.96 -19.14 27.69
C ARG A 507 27.91 -17.95 27.82
N GLY A 508 27.41 -16.78 28.21
CA GLY A 508 28.25 -15.62 28.49
C GLY A 508 29.25 -15.89 29.63
N LYS A 509 28.81 -16.54 30.71
CA LYS A 509 29.68 -16.98 31.82
C LYS A 509 30.72 -18.02 31.37
N ALA A 510 30.32 -19.00 30.55
CA ALA A 510 31.22 -20.01 30.02
C ALA A 510 32.32 -19.39 29.13
N HIS A 511 31.97 -18.39 28.31
CA HIS A 511 32.93 -17.65 27.49
C HIS A 511 33.91 -16.85 28.37
N LEU A 512 33.41 -16.13 29.37
CA LEU A 512 34.24 -15.37 30.32
C LEU A 512 35.21 -16.26 31.12
N ARG A 513 34.78 -17.47 31.50
CA ARG A 513 35.66 -18.47 32.14
C ARG A 513 36.78 -18.93 31.21
N LYS A 514 36.45 -19.23 29.95
CA LYS A 514 37.44 -19.65 28.94
C LYS A 514 38.54 -18.61 28.73
N ASP A 515 38.17 -17.33 28.79
CA ASP A 515 39.10 -16.22 28.60
C ASP A 515 39.77 -15.74 29.90
N ASN A 516 39.54 -16.40 31.05
CA ASN A 516 40.01 -15.99 32.40
C ASN A 516 39.60 -14.57 32.83
N LEU A 517 38.50 -14.07 32.26
CA LEU A 517 37.94 -12.73 32.50
C LEU A 517 36.81 -12.70 33.53
N LEU A 518 36.43 -13.86 34.09
CA LEU A 518 35.52 -13.96 35.22
C LEU A 518 36.31 -13.98 36.54
N ASP A 519 35.94 -13.13 37.48
CA ASP A 519 36.35 -13.22 38.87
C ASP A 519 35.29 -14.03 39.62
N GLU A 520 35.61 -15.29 39.97
CA GLU A 520 34.64 -16.20 40.58
C GLU A 520 34.24 -15.76 41.99
N ASP A 521 35.13 -15.11 42.74
CA ASP A 521 34.83 -14.62 44.10
C ASP A 521 33.88 -13.42 44.04
N ALA A 522 34.11 -12.51 43.09
CA ALA A 522 33.21 -11.39 42.84
C ALA A 522 31.86 -11.84 42.25
N ALA A 523 31.85 -12.88 41.41
CA ALA A 523 30.62 -13.46 40.85
C ALA A 523 29.78 -14.15 41.94
N GLN A 524 30.41 -14.86 42.88
CA GLN A 524 29.75 -15.49 44.02
C GLN A 524 29.20 -14.44 45.00
N THR A 525 29.98 -13.40 45.30
CA THR A 525 29.54 -12.28 46.16
C THR A 525 28.33 -11.58 45.56
N ALA A 526 28.36 -11.31 44.25
CA ALA A 526 27.23 -10.70 43.56
C ALA A 526 25.99 -11.62 43.46
N GLN A 527 26.19 -12.95 43.35
CA GLN A 527 25.08 -13.90 43.46
C GLN A 527 24.46 -13.87 44.87
N GLN A 528 25.27 -13.82 45.93
CA GLN A 528 24.80 -13.67 47.30
C GLN A 528 24.06 -12.35 47.51
N ASP A 529 24.57 -11.24 46.96
CA ASP A 529 23.90 -9.94 47.00
C ASP A 529 22.56 -9.96 46.26
N GLN A 530 22.48 -10.67 45.14
CA GLN A 530 21.26 -10.78 44.34
C GLN A 530 20.22 -11.71 45.01
N GLU A 531 20.65 -12.74 45.73
CA GLU A 531 19.80 -13.58 46.59
C GLU A 531 19.36 -12.85 47.87
N ALA A 532 20.18 -11.93 48.40
CA ALA A 532 19.85 -11.11 49.57
C ALA A 532 18.95 -9.90 49.23
N LEU A 533 18.88 -9.49 47.96
CA LEU A 533 18.08 -8.37 47.48
C LEU A 533 16.59 -8.46 47.84
N PRO A 534 15.86 -9.58 47.62
CA PRO A 534 14.45 -9.68 48.01
C PRO A 534 14.24 -9.52 49.52
N ASN A 535 15.16 -10.00 50.35
CA ASN A 535 15.09 -9.83 51.80
C ASN A 535 15.28 -8.36 52.22
N LYS A 536 16.23 -7.66 51.59
CA LYS A 536 16.41 -6.21 51.80
C LYS A 536 15.20 -5.39 51.34
N VAL A 537 14.57 -5.77 50.23
CA VAL A 537 13.34 -5.12 49.74
C VAL A 537 12.19 -5.35 50.72
N ALA A 538 12.05 -6.57 51.26
CA ALA A 538 11.05 -6.88 52.28
C ALA A 538 11.28 -6.08 53.58
N GLU A 539 12.53 -5.95 54.02
CA GLU A 539 12.90 -5.15 55.20
C GLU A 539 12.60 -3.65 54.99
N ILE A 540 12.89 -3.11 53.81
CA ILE A 540 12.56 -1.73 53.45
C ILE A 540 11.04 -1.54 53.45
N GLN A 541 10.29 -2.49 52.88
CA GLN A 541 8.82 -2.43 52.86
C GLN A 541 8.25 -2.42 54.29
N GLU A 542 8.76 -3.29 55.17
CA GLU A 542 8.36 -3.32 56.58
C GLU A 542 8.68 -1.99 57.30
N ASN A 543 9.83 -1.38 56.98
CA ASN A 543 10.20 -0.08 57.54
C ASN A 543 9.31 1.06 57.00
N ILE A 544 8.88 1.01 55.75
CA ILE A 544 7.91 1.95 55.17
C ILE A 544 6.58 1.82 55.90
N ASP A 545 6.06 0.60 56.09
CA ASP A 545 4.79 0.35 56.79
C ASP A 545 4.82 0.89 58.23
N LYS A 546 5.96 0.73 58.93
CA LYS A 546 6.20 1.30 60.28
C LYS A 546 6.20 2.83 60.27
N ILE A 547 6.76 3.45 59.24
CA ILE A 547 6.78 4.90 59.09
C ILE A 547 5.35 5.41 58.81
N GLU A 548 4.60 4.77 57.92
CA GLU A 548 3.21 5.10 57.62
C GLU A 548 2.33 5.04 58.88
N THR A 549 2.46 3.98 59.68
CA THR A 549 1.72 3.89 60.95
C THR A 549 2.10 4.99 61.94
N ARG A 550 3.39 5.37 61.99
CA ARG A 550 3.87 6.44 62.87
C ARG A 550 3.36 7.82 62.43
N ILE A 551 3.30 8.07 61.12
CA ILE A 551 2.72 9.29 60.55
C ILE A 551 1.22 9.34 60.83
N ALA A 552 0.49 8.24 60.62
CA ALA A 552 -0.94 8.16 60.93
C ALA A 552 -1.22 8.46 62.42
N ARG A 553 -0.38 7.94 63.32
CA ARG A 553 -0.46 8.23 64.76
C ARG A 553 -0.22 9.71 65.07
N ILE A 554 0.81 10.33 64.51
CA ILE A 554 1.12 11.76 64.70
C ILE A 554 0.01 12.64 64.12
N MET A 555 -0.54 12.31 62.96
CA MET A 555 -1.69 13.03 62.39
C MET A 555 -2.93 12.91 63.29
N GLY A 556 -3.16 11.75 63.90
CA GLY A 556 -4.21 11.54 64.89
C GLY A 556 -4.01 12.41 66.14
N GLU A 557 -2.81 12.41 66.71
CA GLU A 557 -2.43 13.25 67.87
C GLU A 557 -2.57 14.75 67.54
N TYR A 558 -2.13 15.18 66.36
CA TYR A 558 -2.27 16.56 65.90
C TYR A 558 -3.75 16.97 65.77
N LYS A 559 -4.59 16.12 65.18
CA LYS A 559 -6.03 16.36 65.05
C LYS A 559 -6.73 16.40 66.40
N ALA A 560 -6.36 15.52 67.33
CA ALA A 560 -6.88 15.53 68.70
C ALA A 560 -6.50 16.82 69.43
N ASN A 561 -5.24 17.25 69.33
CA ASN A 561 -4.76 18.51 69.91
C ASN A 561 -5.46 19.72 69.30
N MET A 562 -5.68 19.74 67.98
CA MET A 562 -6.42 20.82 67.31
C MET A 562 -7.87 20.88 67.76
N ASN A 563 -8.54 19.74 67.91
CA ASN A 563 -9.91 19.69 68.43
C ASN A 563 -9.98 20.16 69.88
N ALA A 564 -9.03 19.74 70.73
CA ALA A 564 -8.96 20.18 72.12
C ALA A 564 -8.68 21.69 72.23
N LEU A 565 -7.83 22.24 71.35
CA LEU A 565 -7.58 23.68 71.27
C LEU A 565 -8.86 24.42 70.84
N GLY A 566 -9.57 23.90 69.85
CA GLY A 566 -10.86 24.44 69.39
C GLY A 566 -11.92 24.46 70.49
N GLN A 567 -12.05 23.37 71.26
CA GLN A 567 -12.96 23.32 72.41
C GLN A 567 -12.57 24.32 73.50
N ARG A 568 -11.27 24.48 73.80
CA ARG A 568 -10.80 25.51 74.74
C ARG A 568 -11.11 26.91 74.25
N LEU A 569 -10.99 27.15 72.94
CA LEU A 569 -11.34 28.43 72.32
C LEU A 569 -12.82 28.74 72.48
N GLN A 570 -13.71 27.76 72.23
CA GLN A 570 -15.14 27.90 72.43
C GLN A 570 -15.52 28.18 73.90
N ILE A 571 -14.85 27.54 74.85
CA ILE A 571 -15.07 27.82 76.28
C ILE A 571 -14.63 29.25 76.63
N ILE A 572 -13.48 29.70 76.11
CA ILE A 572 -13.03 31.08 76.31
C ILE A 572 -14.00 32.07 75.67
N GLU A 573 -14.53 31.77 74.49
CA GLU A 573 -15.52 32.59 73.78
C GLU A 573 -16.83 32.68 74.60
N HIS A 574 -17.33 31.56 75.11
CA HIS A 574 -18.53 31.53 75.97
C HIS A 574 -18.32 32.27 77.30
N LEU A 575 -17.14 32.17 77.91
CA LEU A 575 -16.79 32.94 79.13
C LEU A 575 -16.63 34.43 78.83
N ALA A 576 -16.15 34.79 77.65
CA ALA A 576 -16.07 36.18 77.20
C ALA A 576 -17.48 36.75 76.96
N GLU A 577 -18.39 35.98 76.36
CA GLU A 577 -19.80 36.34 76.16
C GLU A 577 -20.56 36.49 77.49
N GLU A 578 -20.38 35.58 78.45
CA GLU A 578 -20.96 35.73 79.81
C GLU A 578 -20.47 37.01 80.49
N LYS A 579 -19.16 37.30 80.41
CA LYS A 579 -18.60 38.51 81.00
C LYS A 579 -19.07 39.78 80.29
N HIS A 580 -19.35 39.71 78.99
CA HIS A 580 -19.94 40.80 78.22
C HIS A 580 -21.43 40.99 78.55
N GLY A 581 -22.18 39.91 78.78
CA GLY A 581 -23.57 39.94 79.22
C GLY A 581 -23.76 40.59 80.59
N VAL A 582 -22.88 40.28 81.56
CA VAL A 582 -22.90 40.91 82.90
C VAL A 582 -22.60 42.41 82.84
N LEU A 583 -21.74 42.85 81.91
CA LEU A 583 -21.43 44.28 81.71
C LEU A 583 -22.57 45.08 81.05
N ILE A 584 -23.49 44.41 80.35
CA ILE A 584 -24.64 45.05 79.70
C ILE A 584 -25.81 45.18 80.69
N ASP A 585 -26.00 44.21 81.59
CA ASP A 585 -27.06 44.25 82.62
C ASP A 585 -26.81 45.34 83.69
N ASP A 586 -25.54 45.58 84.06
CA ASP A 586 -25.17 46.69 84.95
C ASP A 586 -25.41 48.08 84.31
N LYS A 587 -25.28 48.19 82.98
CA LYS A 587 -25.56 49.45 82.26
C LYS A 587 -27.04 49.71 82.07
N HIS A 588 -27.87 48.67 81.90
CA HIS A 588 -29.30 48.88 81.69
C HIS A 588 -30.03 49.28 82.98
N ASN A 589 -29.54 48.85 84.15
CA ASN A 589 -30.12 49.17 85.46
C ASN A 589 -29.78 50.59 85.96
N GLN A 590 -28.68 51.18 85.48
CA GLN A 590 -28.34 52.60 85.75
C GLN A 590 -29.06 53.59 84.83
N GLN A 591 -29.43 53.19 83.60
CA GLN A 591 -30.12 54.09 82.68
C GLN A 591 -31.61 54.32 83.06
N ASN A 592 -32.28 53.32 83.63
CA ASN A 592 -33.70 53.42 84.02
C ASN A 592 -33.96 54.17 85.35
N THR A 593 -32.93 54.51 86.12
CA THR A 593 -33.09 55.21 87.41
C THR A 593 -32.86 56.72 87.34
N LEU A 594 -32.37 57.27 86.23
CA LEU A 594 -32.19 58.73 86.07
C LEU A 594 -33.25 59.41 85.19
N ASP A 595 -34.06 58.64 84.44
CA ASP A 595 -35.23 59.14 83.69
C ASP A 595 -36.44 59.50 84.58
N LEU A 596 -36.30 59.54 85.91
CA LEU A 596 -37.36 59.90 86.85
C LEU A 596 -37.13 61.18 87.67
N ILE A 597 -36.02 61.90 87.50
CA ILE A 597 -35.81 63.21 88.17
C ILE A 597 -35.25 64.24 87.19
N ASN A 598 -35.84 64.29 85.99
CA ASN A 598 -35.65 65.38 85.04
C ASN A 598 -36.88 66.32 85.07
N ILE A 599 -36.91 67.18 86.10
CA ILE A 599 -37.44 68.55 86.00
C ILE A 599 -36.32 69.45 86.52
N GLY A 600 -35.52 70.02 85.62
CA GLY A 600 -34.57 71.06 86.00
C GLY A 600 -33.41 71.26 85.03
N THR A 601 -33.51 72.35 84.28
CA THR A 601 -32.43 73.24 83.80
C THR A 601 -31.56 72.83 82.61
N ASN A 602 -31.64 73.69 81.57
CA ASN A 602 -30.57 74.35 80.80
C ASN A 602 -29.49 73.50 80.12
N ASP A 603 -28.87 73.90 79.02
CA ASP A 603 -29.02 74.92 77.98
C ASP A 603 -27.74 74.72 77.13
N ASN A 604 -27.76 75.19 75.89
CA ASN A 604 -26.57 75.54 75.07
C ASN A 604 -25.78 74.38 74.42
N ASN A 605 -25.78 74.29 73.08
CA ASN A 605 -24.93 75.08 72.16
C ASN A 605 -23.44 74.82 72.46
N THR A 606 -22.63 74.24 71.57
CA THR A 606 -22.52 74.40 70.11
C THR A 606 -21.81 73.22 69.50
#